data_AF-A0A5C6PG30-F1
#
_entry.id   AF-A0A5C6PG30-F1
#
_cell.length_a   1.000
_cell.length_b   1.000
_cell.length_c   1.000
_cell.angle_alpha   90.00
_cell.angle_beta   90.00
_cell.angle_gamma   90.00
#
_symmetry.space_group_name_H-M   'P 1'
#
loop_
_entity.id
_entity.type
_entity.pdbx_description
1 polymer ?
#
loop_
_entity_poly.entity_id
_entity_poly.type
_entity_poly.pdbx_seq_one_letter_code
_entity_poly.pdbx_strand_id
1 'polypeptide(L)'
;MDRLGLKAVLGQGQGLQAAMQFITLYNYEDIVTAMIEGSSGSVWRISPPSRQEVIKELLSSRADLTLRLAWNFQRDLGKGGTVEHSFDKHSVPLEPGNPVRADMASLLLGNRTEPVHVPNFFPNYLRAPNGAEAKPVSQLFKGGEEDFLNITLSLKSDRSLNGGVNQEWWDIAIEGCAPSSCGVLPMVIFNDKVSPPSLGFLAGYGGQGPGARGQGPVQHITIILMIIVKWSQALQILIMGLYVSVVLVIGKFVRGFFSEISHSIMFEELPCVDRILKLCTDIFLVRETGELELEEELYSKLIFLYRSPETMIKWTRDNNAQDQNPGI
;
A
#
# COMPACT_ATOMS: atom_id res chain seq x y z
N MET A 1 -30.39 16.58 -11.07
CA MET A 1 -31.30 15.49 -11.45
C MET A 1 -32.41 15.47 -10.41
N ASP A 2 -33.66 15.78 -10.79
CA ASP A 2 -34.74 15.96 -9.82
C ASP A 2 -35.22 14.63 -9.24
N ARG A 3 -35.79 14.65 -8.02
CA ARG A 3 -36.37 13.46 -7.35
C ARG A 3 -37.36 12.68 -8.23
N LEU A 4 -38.00 13.35 -9.19
CA LEU A 4 -38.89 12.74 -10.19
C LEU A 4 -38.13 11.96 -11.28
N GLY A 5 -36.95 12.43 -11.70
CA GLY A 5 -36.10 11.74 -12.67
C GLY A 5 -35.51 10.45 -12.11
N LEU A 6 -35.13 10.43 -10.83
CA LEU A 6 -34.63 9.22 -10.17
C LEU A 6 -35.75 8.18 -9.94
N LYS A 7 -36.99 8.64 -9.70
CA LYS A 7 -38.19 7.77 -9.64
C LYS A 7 -38.51 7.12 -10.97
N ALA A 8 -38.31 7.83 -12.09
CA ALA A 8 -38.54 7.30 -13.43
C ALA A 8 -37.52 6.21 -13.82
N VAL A 9 -36.28 6.32 -13.32
CA VAL A 9 -35.19 5.35 -13.60
C VAL A 9 -35.38 4.03 -12.84
N LEU A 10 -36.07 4.01 -11.70
CA LEU A 10 -35.99 2.87 -10.76
C LEU A 10 -37.09 1.79 -10.83
N GLY A 11 -38.15 1.92 -11.64
CA GLY A 11 -39.11 0.84 -11.98
C GLY A 11 -39.75 0.03 -10.83
N GLN A 12 -41.07 0.10 -10.67
CA GLN A 12 -41.82 -0.47 -9.53
C GLN A 12 -41.55 -1.97 -9.26
N GLY A 13 -40.99 -2.30 -8.07
CA GLY A 13 -40.76 -3.66 -7.56
C GLY A 13 -40.31 -3.65 -6.09
N GLN A 14 -40.26 -4.79 -5.38
CA GLN A 14 -39.95 -4.84 -3.93
C GLN A 14 -38.57 -4.26 -3.54
N GLY A 15 -37.56 -4.36 -4.41
CA GLY A 15 -36.27 -3.66 -4.24
C GLY A 15 -36.40 -2.13 -4.26
N LEU A 16 -37.46 -1.60 -4.86
CA LEU A 16 -37.75 -0.15 -4.90
C LEU A 16 -38.00 0.41 -3.50
N GLN A 17 -38.58 -0.36 -2.57
CA GLN A 17 -38.88 0.17 -1.24
C GLN A 17 -37.59 0.45 -0.46
N ALA A 18 -36.63 -0.48 -0.47
CA ALA A 18 -35.32 -0.28 0.16
C ALA A 18 -34.50 0.79 -0.56
N ALA A 19 -34.50 0.80 -1.90
CA ALA A 19 -33.88 1.84 -2.72
C ALA A 19 -34.43 3.25 -2.39
N MET A 20 -35.75 3.37 -2.28
CA MET A 20 -36.42 4.64 -1.99
C MET A 20 -36.15 5.09 -0.56
N GLN A 21 -36.16 4.18 0.41
CA GLN A 21 -35.75 4.49 1.79
C GLN A 21 -34.31 5.02 1.82
N PHE A 22 -33.38 4.38 1.10
CA PHE A 22 -32.00 4.84 1.01
C PHE A 22 -31.89 6.24 0.38
N ILE A 23 -32.51 6.46 -0.77
CA ILE A 23 -32.47 7.75 -1.49
C ILE A 23 -33.04 8.88 -0.63
N THR A 24 -34.08 8.61 0.18
CA THR A 24 -34.67 9.65 1.05
C THR A 24 -33.74 10.14 2.16
N LEU A 25 -32.65 9.43 2.45
CA LEU A 25 -31.63 9.86 3.41
C LEU A 25 -30.77 11.02 2.89
N TYR A 26 -30.72 11.23 1.57
CA TYR A 26 -29.86 12.21 0.92
C TYR A 26 -30.67 13.40 0.36
N ASN A 27 -30.12 14.60 0.50
CA ASN A 27 -30.63 15.77 -0.21
C ASN A 27 -30.07 15.81 -1.63
N TYR A 28 -30.64 16.68 -2.48
CA TYR A 28 -30.16 16.85 -3.84
C TYR A 28 -28.70 17.35 -3.90
N GLU A 29 -28.24 18.08 -2.89
CA GLU A 29 -26.86 18.60 -2.78
C GLU A 29 -25.85 17.51 -2.40
N ASP A 30 -26.33 16.42 -1.78
CA ASP A 30 -25.48 15.32 -1.34
C ASP A 30 -25.29 14.27 -2.45
N ILE A 31 -25.98 14.42 -3.58
CA ILE A 31 -25.93 13.48 -4.71
C ILE A 31 -25.23 14.18 -5.88
N VAL A 32 -24.09 13.64 -6.27
CA VAL A 32 -23.29 14.18 -7.38
C VAL A 32 -23.23 13.15 -8.50
N THR A 33 -23.41 13.60 -9.74
CA THR A 33 -23.14 12.77 -10.92
C THR A 33 -21.79 13.15 -11.49
N ALA A 34 -20.84 12.22 -11.45
CA ALA A 34 -19.56 12.34 -12.10
C ALA A 34 -19.67 11.88 -13.55
N MET A 35 -19.30 12.76 -14.47
CA MET A 35 -19.28 12.47 -15.91
C MET A 35 -17.85 12.08 -16.28
N ILE A 36 -17.54 10.78 -16.22
CA ILE A 36 -16.19 10.28 -16.45
C ILE A 36 -15.96 10.10 -17.96
N GLU A 37 -14.89 10.66 -18.51
CA GLU A 37 -14.49 10.37 -19.89
C GLU A 37 -14.02 8.91 -20.00
N GLY A 38 -14.53 8.20 -21.01
CA GLY A 38 -14.20 6.81 -21.29
C GLY A 38 -12.81 6.60 -21.86
N SER A 39 -12.28 7.61 -22.54
CA SER A 39 -10.92 7.58 -23.06
C SER A 39 -9.91 7.84 -21.94
N SER A 40 -8.93 6.94 -21.81
CA SER A 40 -7.86 7.08 -20.83
C SER A 40 -7.09 8.38 -21.01
N GLY A 41 -7.04 9.21 -19.96
CA GLY A 41 -6.24 10.44 -19.93
C GLY A 41 -4.71 10.21 -19.94
N SER A 42 -4.25 8.95 -19.97
CA SER A 42 -2.83 8.59 -20.06
C SER A 42 -2.60 7.51 -21.12
N VAL A 43 -1.48 7.64 -21.83
CA VAL A 43 -0.96 6.63 -22.77
C VAL A 43 -0.59 5.35 -22.01
N TRP A 44 -0.90 4.20 -22.60
CA TRP A 44 -0.59 2.89 -22.05
C TRP A 44 0.89 2.54 -22.26
N ARG A 45 1.73 2.83 -21.25
CA ARG A 45 3.20 2.69 -21.30
C ARG A 45 3.70 1.30 -20.90
N ILE A 46 3.05 0.23 -21.36
CA ILE A 46 3.53 -1.13 -21.07
C ILE A 46 4.81 -1.44 -21.86
N SER A 47 5.77 -2.12 -21.24
CA SER A 47 6.96 -2.57 -21.98
C SER A 47 6.59 -3.68 -22.97
N PRO A 48 7.26 -3.77 -24.15
CA PRO A 48 7.05 -4.87 -25.08
C PRO A 48 7.12 -6.28 -24.45
N PRO A 49 8.10 -6.61 -23.58
CA PRO A 49 8.13 -7.93 -22.94
C PRO A 49 6.98 -8.13 -21.96
N SER A 50 6.61 -7.13 -21.16
CA SER A 50 5.45 -7.24 -20.26
C SER A 50 4.15 -7.45 -21.02
N ARG A 51 3.98 -6.80 -22.18
CA ARG A 51 2.82 -7.00 -23.06
C ARG A 51 2.74 -8.43 -23.57
N GLN A 52 3.87 -9.02 -23.98
CA GLN A 52 3.92 -10.41 -24.43
C GLN A 52 3.54 -11.39 -23.32
N GLU A 53 3.99 -11.16 -22.09
CA GLU A 53 3.58 -12.00 -20.95
C GLU A 53 2.09 -11.86 -20.64
N VAL A 54 1.52 -10.65 -20.70
CA VAL A 54 0.06 -10.46 -20.54
C VAL A 54 -0.74 -11.22 -21.61
N ILE A 55 -0.32 -11.15 -22.88
CA ILE A 55 -0.96 -11.90 -23.97
C ILE A 55 -0.86 -13.41 -23.72
N LYS A 56 0.30 -13.89 -23.31
CA LYS A 56 0.55 -15.30 -23.00
C LYS A 56 -0.28 -15.78 -21.81
N GLU A 57 -0.46 -14.97 -20.78
CA GLU A 57 -1.32 -15.28 -19.62
C GLU A 57 -2.80 -15.26 -19.98
N LEU A 58 -3.26 -14.31 -20.81
CA LEU A 58 -4.63 -14.28 -21.32
C LEU A 58 -4.96 -15.54 -22.13
N LEU A 59 -4.03 -16.00 -22.97
CA LEU A 59 -4.19 -17.22 -23.77
C LEU A 59 -3.95 -18.50 -22.98
N SER A 60 -3.21 -18.43 -21.87
CA SER A 60 -2.94 -19.57 -21.00
C SER A 60 -4.16 -19.91 -20.15
N SER A 61 -4.49 -21.21 -20.07
CA SER A 61 -5.60 -21.71 -19.25
C SER A 61 -5.25 -21.90 -17.78
N ARG A 62 -3.99 -21.67 -17.37
CA ARG A 62 -3.51 -22.02 -16.01
C ARG A 62 -3.44 -20.85 -15.03
N ALA A 63 -3.41 -19.62 -15.53
CA ALA A 63 -3.28 -18.43 -14.69
C ALA A 63 -4.67 -17.91 -14.31
N ASP A 64 -4.87 -17.59 -13.03
CA ASP A 64 -6.05 -16.86 -12.57
C ASP A 64 -5.87 -15.37 -12.88
N LEU A 65 -6.68 -14.86 -13.80
CA LEU A 65 -6.65 -13.46 -14.21
C LEU A 65 -7.89 -12.75 -13.68
N THR A 66 -7.71 -11.54 -13.18
CA THR A 66 -8.80 -10.69 -12.72
C THR A 66 -8.76 -9.36 -13.43
N LEU A 67 -9.89 -8.92 -13.97
CA LEU A 67 -10.05 -7.56 -14.44
C LEU A 67 -10.57 -6.72 -13.27
N ARG A 68 -9.92 -5.59 -12.98
CA ARG A 68 -10.22 -4.78 -11.81
C ARG A 68 -10.52 -3.34 -12.18
N LEU A 69 -11.66 -2.85 -11.73
CA LEU A 69 -12.01 -1.44 -11.70
C LEU A 69 -11.79 -0.91 -10.29
N ALA A 70 -10.99 0.14 -10.12
CA ALA A 70 -10.81 0.81 -8.84
C ALA A 70 -11.23 2.27 -8.96
N TRP A 71 -11.81 2.81 -7.89
CA TRP A 71 -12.16 4.22 -7.79
C TRP A 71 -11.58 4.82 -6.50
N ASN A 72 -11.18 6.08 -6.58
CA ASN A 72 -10.71 6.87 -5.46
C ASN A 72 -11.40 8.23 -5.50
N PHE A 73 -12.03 8.58 -4.39
CA PHE A 73 -12.62 9.89 -4.17
C PHE A 73 -11.71 10.69 -3.26
N GLN A 74 -11.32 11.88 -3.73
CA GLN A 74 -10.56 12.84 -2.94
C GLN A 74 -11.46 13.98 -2.48
N ARG A 75 -11.33 14.33 -1.21
CA ARG A 75 -12.08 15.38 -0.52
C ARG A 75 -11.14 16.45 0.00
N ASP A 76 -11.67 17.64 0.19
CA ASP A 76 -10.94 18.76 0.77
C ASP A 76 -11.18 18.84 2.27
N LEU A 77 -10.15 18.51 3.04
CA LEU A 77 -10.18 18.55 4.50
C LEU A 77 -10.37 19.97 5.06
N GLY A 78 -10.05 21.01 4.29
CA GLY A 78 -10.27 22.41 4.68
C GLY A 78 -11.75 22.77 4.80
N LYS A 79 -12.63 22.02 4.13
CA LYS A 79 -14.09 22.18 4.20
C LYS A 79 -14.72 21.38 5.34
N GLY A 80 -14.03 20.36 5.88
CA GLY A 80 -14.50 19.51 6.98
C GLY A 80 -14.27 18.02 6.70
N GLY A 81 -14.34 17.18 7.74
CA GLY A 81 -14.10 15.73 7.68
C GLY A 81 -12.71 15.31 8.19
N THR A 82 -12.51 14.00 8.38
CA THR A 82 -11.24 13.42 8.89
C THR A 82 -10.51 12.56 7.86
N VAL A 83 -11.18 12.14 6.79
CA VAL A 83 -10.64 11.26 5.76
C VAL A 83 -10.63 11.99 4.43
N GLU A 84 -9.43 12.10 3.83
CA GLU A 84 -9.23 12.76 2.53
C GLU A 84 -9.60 11.83 1.37
N HIS A 85 -9.19 10.56 1.46
CA HIS A 85 -9.34 9.57 0.40
C HIS A 85 -10.25 8.44 0.84
N SER A 86 -11.30 8.20 0.04
CA SER A 86 -12.13 7.00 0.14
C SER A 86 -12.07 6.24 -1.17
N PHE A 87 -11.71 4.96 -1.12
CA PHE A 87 -11.48 4.13 -2.29
C PHE A 87 -12.12 2.76 -2.12
N ASP A 88 -12.39 2.10 -3.23
CA ASP A 88 -12.71 0.68 -3.27
C ASP A 88 -12.47 0.15 -4.69
N LYS A 89 -12.75 -1.14 -4.92
CA LYS A 89 -12.55 -1.81 -6.19
C LYS A 89 -13.64 -2.85 -6.46
N HIS A 90 -13.98 -3.01 -7.73
CA HIS A 90 -14.69 -4.16 -8.26
C HIS A 90 -13.72 -5.05 -9.04
N SER A 91 -13.87 -6.36 -8.97
CA SER A 91 -13.01 -7.29 -9.71
C SER A 91 -13.80 -8.45 -10.29
N VAL A 92 -13.72 -8.62 -11.61
CA VAL A 92 -14.33 -9.73 -12.32
C VAL A 92 -13.26 -10.78 -12.60
N PRO A 93 -13.41 -12.03 -12.09
CA PRO A 93 -12.53 -13.12 -12.44
C PRO A 93 -12.74 -13.48 -13.90
N LEU A 94 -11.66 -13.43 -14.67
CA LEU A 94 -11.66 -13.94 -16.03
C LEU A 94 -11.26 -15.41 -15.90
N GLU A 95 -12.18 -16.35 -15.84
CA GLU A 95 -11.84 -17.79 -15.73
C GLU A 95 -11.27 -18.36 -17.04
N PRO A 96 -10.56 -19.52 -17.00
CA PRO A 96 -10.15 -20.21 -18.22
C PRO A 96 -11.37 -20.56 -19.10
N GLY A 97 -11.34 -20.14 -20.36
CA GLY A 97 -12.47 -20.31 -21.29
C GLY A 97 -13.44 -19.13 -21.35
N ASN A 98 -13.25 -18.09 -20.53
CA ASN A 98 -14.01 -16.85 -20.64
C ASN A 98 -13.69 -16.14 -21.99
N PRO A 99 -14.71 -15.79 -22.81
CA PRO A 99 -14.49 -15.18 -24.13
C PRO A 99 -13.74 -13.84 -24.06
N VAL A 100 -13.89 -13.08 -22.97
CA VAL A 100 -13.20 -11.81 -22.72
C VAL A 100 -11.68 -11.98 -22.80
N ARG A 101 -11.14 -13.13 -22.36
CA ARG A 101 -9.69 -13.39 -22.43
C ARG A 101 -9.21 -13.48 -23.87
N ALA A 102 -9.92 -14.24 -24.70
CA ALA A 102 -9.55 -14.46 -26.10
C ALA A 102 -9.71 -13.17 -26.92
N ASP A 103 -10.80 -12.43 -26.68
CA ASP A 103 -11.05 -11.15 -27.33
C ASP A 103 -10.01 -10.10 -26.94
N MET A 104 -9.67 -9.99 -25.66
CA MET A 104 -8.64 -9.05 -25.19
C MET A 104 -7.24 -9.42 -25.68
N ALA A 105 -6.89 -10.71 -25.74
CA ALA A 105 -5.65 -11.16 -26.36
C ALA A 105 -5.59 -10.80 -27.85
N SER A 106 -6.70 -10.98 -28.58
CA SER A 106 -6.80 -10.68 -30.01
C SER A 106 -6.71 -9.17 -30.30
N LEU A 107 -7.29 -8.36 -29.41
CA LEU A 107 -7.17 -6.91 -29.41
C LEU A 107 -5.71 -6.47 -29.20
N LEU A 108 -5.00 -7.07 -28.23
CA LEU A 108 -3.60 -6.77 -27.95
C LEU A 108 -2.64 -7.22 -29.06
N LEU A 109 -2.98 -8.28 -29.79
CA LEU A 109 -2.25 -8.74 -30.97
C LEU A 109 -2.51 -7.88 -32.21
N GLY A 110 -3.56 -7.06 -32.20
CA GLY A 110 -3.99 -6.26 -33.35
C GLY A 110 -4.78 -7.04 -34.41
N ASN A 111 -5.22 -8.26 -34.08
CA ASN A 111 -6.03 -9.09 -34.98
C ASN A 111 -7.53 -8.74 -34.95
N ARG A 112 -7.95 -7.96 -33.94
CA ARG A 112 -9.34 -7.53 -33.71
C ARG A 112 -9.39 -6.02 -33.55
N THR A 113 -10.33 -5.37 -34.24
CA THR A 113 -10.64 -3.94 -34.09
C THR A 113 -11.95 -3.67 -33.35
N GLU A 114 -12.79 -4.70 -33.20
CA GLU A 114 -14.04 -4.62 -32.47
C GLU A 114 -13.81 -4.53 -30.95
N PRO A 115 -14.62 -3.74 -30.23
CA PRO A 115 -14.56 -3.68 -28.78
C PRO A 115 -14.77 -5.05 -28.11
N VAL A 116 -14.17 -5.23 -26.93
CA VAL A 116 -14.34 -6.41 -26.08
C VAL A 116 -15.48 -6.15 -25.10
N HIS A 117 -16.48 -7.03 -25.08
CA HIS A 117 -17.65 -6.91 -24.20
C HIS A 117 -17.35 -7.51 -22.83
N VAL A 118 -17.48 -6.71 -21.76
CA VAL A 118 -17.28 -7.15 -20.38
C VAL A 118 -18.58 -6.96 -19.61
N PRO A 119 -19.26 -8.05 -19.20
CA PRO A 119 -20.51 -7.94 -18.46
C PRO A 119 -20.27 -7.54 -17.00
N ASN A 120 -21.28 -6.90 -16.40
CA ASN A 120 -21.39 -6.70 -14.95
C ASN A 120 -20.15 -6.05 -14.31
N PHE A 121 -19.60 -5.01 -14.95
CA PHE A 121 -18.28 -4.48 -14.59
C PHE A 121 -18.30 -3.07 -14.00
N PHE A 122 -19.25 -2.22 -14.41
CA PHE A 122 -19.27 -0.82 -13.99
C PHE A 122 -20.42 -0.53 -13.00
N PRO A 123 -20.11 -0.33 -11.70
CA PRO A 123 -21.11 0.09 -10.71
C PRO A 123 -21.40 1.59 -10.86
N ASN A 124 -22.58 1.93 -11.33
CA ASN A 124 -23.00 3.31 -11.58
C ASN A 124 -23.56 4.03 -10.34
N TYR A 125 -23.72 3.35 -9.21
CA TYR A 125 -24.19 3.92 -7.93
C TYR A 125 -23.21 3.60 -6.80
N LEU A 126 -22.47 4.62 -6.34
CA LEU A 126 -21.48 4.50 -5.28
C LEU A 126 -21.83 5.34 -4.06
N ARG A 127 -21.47 4.85 -2.87
CA ARG A 127 -21.52 5.62 -1.63
C ARG A 127 -20.12 6.13 -1.31
N ALA A 128 -20.03 7.42 -1.02
CA ALA A 128 -18.82 8.04 -0.50
C ALA A 128 -19.04 8.32 0.99
N PRO A 129 -18.68 7.39 1.89
CA PRO A 129 -18.84 7.59 3.32
C PRO A 129 -17.74 8.48 3.91
N ASN A 130 -17.80 8.67 5.23
CA ASN A 130 -16.80 9.39 6.00
C ASN A 130 -15.54 8.54 6.27
N GLY A 131 -15.62 7.23 6.04
CA GLY A 131 -14.52 6.28 6.17
C GLY A 131 -13.72 6.13 4.87
N ALA A 132 -12.69 5.28 4.92
CA ALA A 132 -11.83 5.02 3.77
C ALA A 132 -12.46 4.12 2.69
N GLU A 133 -13.55 3.40 2.99
CA GLU A 133 -14.14 2.41 2.08
C GLU A 133 -15.33 2.97 1.32
N ALA A 134 -15.21 3.18 0.01
CA ALA A 134 -16.27 3.72 -0.85
C ALA A 134 -17.05 2.62 -1.59
N LYS A 135 -17.98 1.95 -0.92
CA LYS A 135 -18.68 0.77 -1.49
C LYS A 135 -19.83 1.13 -2.46
N PRO A 136 -20.17 0.23 -3.42
CA PRO A 136 -21.39 0.34 -4.21
C PRO A 136 -22.64 0.29 -3.33
N VAL A 137 -23.68 1.01 -3.74
CA VAL A 137 -24.95 1.06 -2.98
C VAL A 137 -25.76 -0.21 -3.25
N SER A 138 -25.53 -1.25 -2.46
CA SER A 138 -26.23 -2.54 -2.59
C SER A 138 -27.77 -2.43 -2.70
N GLN A 139 -28.39 -1.44 -2.05
CA GLN A 139 -29.84 -1.22 -2.07
C GLN A 139 -30.37 -0.77 -3.43
N LEU A 140 -29.51 -0.25 -4.32
CA LEU A 140 -29.88 0.19 -5.67
C LEU A 140 -29.67 -0.89 -6.73
N PHE A 141 -29.02 -2.00 -6.36
CA PHE A 141 -28.80 -3.16 -7.24
C PHE A 141 -29.68 -4.33 -6.75
N LYS A 142 -30.62 -4.80 -7.59
CA LYS A 142 -31.55 -5.87 -7.24
C LYS A 142 -30.84 -7.23 -7.16
N GLY A 143 -29.90 -7.48 -8.09
CA GLY A 143 -29.06 -8.68 -8.18
C GLY A 143 -27.64 -8.52 -7.62
N GLY A 144 -27.36 -7.43 -6.88
CA GLY A 144 -26.02 -7.15 -6.38
C GLY A 144 -25.03 -6.84 -7.52
N GLU A 145 -23.90 -7.54 -7.57
CA GLU A 145 -22.86 -7.29 -8.59
C GLU A 145 -23.31 -7.68 -10.01
N GLU A 146 -24.31 -8.55 -10.15
CA GLU A 146 -24.85 -8.97 -11.45
C GLU A 146 -25.65 -7.86 -12.17
N ASP A 147 -26.07 -6.83 -11.45
CA ASP A 147 -26.81 -5.68 -12.00
C ASP A 147 -25.90 -4.52 -12.42
N PHE A 148 -24.57 -4.69 -12.31
CA PHE A 148 -23.64 -3.68 -12.78
C PHE A 148 -23.71 -3.51 -14.29
N LEU A 149 -23.37 -2.31 -14.79
CA LEU A 149 -23.44 -2.04 -16.21
C LEU A 149 -22.37 -2.83 -16.96
N ASN A 150 -22.77 -3.35 -18.12
CA ASN A 150 -21.84 -3.92 -19.09
C ASN A 150 -21.04 -2.80 -19.76
N ILE A 151 -19.77 -3.08 -20.02
CA ILE A 151 -18.90 -2.14 -20.71
C ILE A 151 -18.27 -2.78 -21.95
N THR A 152 -17.81 -1.93 -22.85
CA THR A 152 -16.97 -2.31 -23.97
C THR A 152 -15.58 -1.71 -23.81
N LEU A 153 -14.54 -2.50 -24.01
CA LEU A 153 -13.14 -2.08 -23.96
C LEU A 153 -12.54 -2.04 -25.37
N SER A 154 -11.88 -0.93 -25.71
CA SER A 154 -11.20 -0.76 -27.00
C SER A 154 -9.76 -0.27 -26.78
N LEU A 155 -8.84 -0.74 -27.63
CA LEU A 155 -7.47 -0.23 -27.67
C LEU A 155 -7.37 0.74 -28.86
N LYS A 156 -7.16 2.02 -28.56
CA LYS A 156 -6.89 3.03 -29.58
C LYS A 156 -5.40 3.13 -29.79
N SER A 157 -4.98 3.35 -31.04
CA SER A 157 -3.58 3.54 -31.41
C SER A 157 -3.44 4.71 -32.37
N ASP A 158 -2.52 5.63 -32.07
CA ASP A 158 -2.07 6.62 -33.03
C ASP A 158 -0.71 6.21 -33.60
N ARG A 159 -0.65 6.09 -34.92
CA ARG A 159 0.57 5.75 -35.65
C ARG A 159 1.23 7.06 -36.08
N SER A 160 2.29 7.45 -35.37
CA SER A 160 3.06 8.62 -35.75
C SER A 160 3.68 8.39 -37.14
N LEU A 161 3.32 9.24 -38.11
CA LEU A 161 3.82 9.19 -39.49
C LEU A 161 5.35 9.37 -39.59
N ASN A 162 6.02 9.83 -38.52
CA ASN A 162 7.43 10.18 -38.49
C ASN A 162 8.34 9.13 -37.81
N GLY A 163 7.94 7.85 -37.79
CA GLY A 163 8.77 6.76 -37.25
C GLY A 163 8.91 6.75 -35.73
N GLY A 164 8.05 7.48 -35.02
CA GLY A 164 7.94 7.44 -33.56
C GLY A 164 7.24 6.16 -33.07
N VAL A 165 7.46 5.83 -31.79
CA VAL A 165 6.74 4.73 -31.12
C VAL A 165 5.23 4.96 -31.21
N ASN A 166 4.48 3.97 -31.69
CA ASN A 166 3.01 4.01 -31.73
C ASN A 166 2.48 4.27 -30.31
N GLN A 167 1.65 5.29 -30.17
CA GLN A 167 1.03 5.60 -28.89
C GLN A 167 -0.29 4.86 -28.82
N GLU A 168 -0.48 4.06 -27.77
CA GLU A 168 -1.70 3.32 -27.54
C GLU A 168 -2.35 3.75 -26.22
N TRP A 169 -3.68 3.77 -26.17
CA TRP A 169 -4.43 4.04 -24.95
C TRP A 169 -5.74 3.26 -24.93
N TRP A 170 -6.28 3.05 -23.73
CA TRP A 170 -7.53 2.32 -23.53
C TRP A 170 -8.72 3.27 -23.58
N ASP A 171 -9.81 2.79 -24.16
CA ASP A 171 -11.09 3.49 -24.25
C ASP A 171 -12.19 2.57 -23.74
N ILE A 172 -13.02 3.07 -22.83
CA ILE A 172 -14.11 2.32 -22.20
C ILE A 172 -15.45 3.01 -22.51
N ALA A 173 -16.49 2.23 -22.75
CA ALA A 173 -17.83 2.77 -23.02
C ALA A 173 -18.91 1.85 -22.43
N ILE A 174 -20.09 2.40 -22.13
CA ILE A 174 -21.24 1.63 -21.64
C ILE A 174 -21.91 0.93 -22.83
N GLU A 175 -22.17 -0.37 -22.68
CA GLU A 175 -22.85 -1.16 -23.72
C GLU A 175 -24.29 -0.65 -23.93
N GLY A 176 -24.71 -0.51 -25.19
CA GLY A 176 -26.06 -0.05 -25.55
C GLY A 176 -26.30 1.45 -25.41
N CYS A 177 -25.26 2.27 -25.23
CA CYS A 177 -25.40 3.72 -25.14
C CYS A 177 -25.74 4.38 -26.50
N ALA A 178 -26.45 5.51 -26.46
CA ALA A 178 -26.69 6.33 -27.63
C ALA A 178 -25.37 6.91 -28.18
N PRO A 179 -25.20 7.00 -29.51
CA PRO A 179 -23.91 7.32 -30.14
C PRO A 179 -23.35 8.71 -29.77
N SER A 180 -24.19 9.64 -29.30
CA SER A 180 -23.77 10.99 -28.87
C SER A 180 -23.16 11.06 -27.47
N SER A 181 -23.36 10.05 -26.61
CA SER A 181 -22.91 10.05 -25.20
C SER A 181 -22.17 8.78 -24.79
N CYS A 182 -21.79 7.94 -25.74
CA CYS A 182 -21.17 6.63 -25.49
C CYS A 182 -19.77 6.73 -24.84
N GLY A 183 -19.05 7.83 -25.07
CA GLY A 183 -17.72 8.07 -24.51
C GLY A 183 -17.71 8.66 -23.09
N VAL A 184 -18.87 8.81 -22.43
CA VAL A 184 -18.96 9.37 -21.07
C VAL A 184 -19.72 8.40 -20.17
N LEU A 185 -19.12 8.05 -19.04
CA LEU A 185 -19.64 7.11 -18.06
C LEU A 185 -20.20 7.89 -16.86
N PRO A 186 -21.54 8.05 -16.76
CA PRO A 186 -22.16 8.70 -15.62
C PRO A 186 -22.09 7.80 -14.39
N MET A 187 -21.50 8.31 -13.31
CA MET A 187 -21.43 7.65 -12.00
C MET A 187 -22.13 8.52 -10.96
N VAL A 188 -23.16 7.97 -10.31
CA VAL A 188 -23.91 8.65 -9.26
C VAL A 188 -23.29 8.33 -7.90
N ILE A 189 -22.89 9.38 -7.18
CA ILE A 189 -22.18 9.29 -5.92
C ILE A 189 -23.06 9.90 -4.82
N PHE A 190 -23.36 9.09 -3.82
CA PHE A 190 -24.09 9.50 -2.61
C PHE A 190 -23.09 9.87 -1.54
N ASN A 191 -23.02 11.16 -1.23
CA ASN A 191 -22.08 11.69 -0.26
C ASN A 191 -22.68 11.67 1.15
N ASP A 192 -22.05 10.96 2.08
CA ASP A 192 -22.50 10.97 3.47
C ASP A 192 -22.25 12.33 4.14
N LYS A 193 -23.16 12.71 5.03
CA LYS A 193 -22.97 13.86 5.91
C LYS A 193 -22.09 13.46 7.09
N VAL A 194 -21.17 14.33 7.50
CA VAL A 194 -20.51 14.23 8.81
C VAL A 194 -21.37 14.89 9.87
N SER A 195 -21.59 14.16 10.96
CA SER A 195 -21.82 14.77 12.27
C SER A 195 -20.50 15.38 12.77
N PRO A 196 -20.49 16.59 13.33
CA PRO A 196 -19.30 17.18 13.93
C PRO A 196 -18.67 16.22 14.97
N PRO A 197 -17.33 16.18 15.10
CA PRO A 197 -16.65 15.34 16.10
C PRO A 197 -17.12 15.58 17.55
N SER A 198 -17.77 16.71 17.82
CA SER A 198 -18.30 17.11 19.14
C SER A 198 -19.71 16.57 19.46
N LEU A 199 -20.41 15.96 18.51
CA LEU A 199 -21.83 15.57 18.69
C LEU A 199 -22.05 14.12 19.15
N GLY A 200 -20.98 13.32 19.26
CA GLY A 200 -21.03 12.00 19.91
C GLY A 200 -20.91 12.05 21.44
N PHE A 201 -20.38 13.15 22.00
CA PHE A 201 -20.11 13.26 23.45
C PHE A 201 -21.11 14.16 24.21
N LEU A 202 -21.88 15.01 23.50
CA LEU A 202 -22.75 16.02 24.13
C LEU A 202 -24.24 15.95 23.73
N ALA A 203 -24.72 14.84 23.17
CA ALA A 203 -26.16 14.62 22.92
C ALA A 203 -27.00 14.43 24.21
N GLY A 204 -26.64 15.13 25.30
CA GLY A 204 -27.34 15.14 26.57
C GLY A 204 -27.72 16.54 27.09
N TYR A 205 -27.18 17.64 26.56
CA TYR A 205 -27.57 18.98 27.04
C TYR A 205 -27.70 19.98 25.89
N GLY A 206 -28.90 20.53 25.76
CA GLY A 206 -29.26 21.52 24.75
C GLY A 206 -28.41 22.78 24.86
N GLY A 207 -27.85 23.19 23.72
CA GLY A 207 -27.12 24.44 23.56
C GLY A 207 -26.84 24.66 22.08
N GLN A 208 -27.53 25.61 21.47
CA GLN A 208 -27.37 25.99 20.07
C GLN A 208 -26.05 26.78 19.93
N GLY A 209 -24.99 26.11 19.48
CA GLY A 209 -23.67 26.68 19.17
C GLY A 209 -23.38 26.69 17.65
N PRO A 210 -22.44 27.53 17.18
CA PRO A 210 -22.38 27.98 15.79
C PRO A 210 -21.74 26.95 14.84
N GLY A 211 -22.35 26.79 13.66
CA GLY A 211 -21.70 26.38 12.41
C GLY A 211 -20.93 25.05 12.42
N ALA A 212 -21.66 23.94 12.34
CA ALA A 212 -21.08 22.68 11.86
C ALA A 212 -20.53 22.88 10.43
N ARG A 213 -19.20 22.95 10.26
CA ARG A 213 -18.59 22.80 8.93
C ARG A 213 -18.81 21.36 8.47
N GLY A 214 -19.79 21.16 7.60
CA GLY A 214 -20.08 19.86 6.96
C GLY A 214 -18.90 19.39 6.11
N GLN A 215 -18.87 18.10 5.74
CA GLN A 215 -17.80 17.61 4.87
C GLN A 215 -17.79 18.39 3.57
N GLY A 216 -16.58 18.67 3.06
CA GLY A 216 -16.45 19.08 1.67
C GLY A 216 -17.02 18.02 0.71
N PRO A 217 -17.67 18.44 -0.39
CA PRO A 217 -18.04 17.52 -1.46
C PRO A 217 -16.80 16.84 -2.04
N VAL A 218 -16.99 15.68 -2.69
CA VAL A 218 -15.92 15.04 -3.48
C VAL A 218 -15.45 16.03 -4.54
N GLN A 219 -14.15 16.32 -4.57
CA GLN A 219 -13.56 17.29 -5.50
C GLN A 219 -12.95 16.62 -6.72
N HIS A 220 -12.31 15.47 -6.52
CA HIS A 220 -11.65 14.73 -7.58
C HIS A 220 -12.01 13.25 -7.51
N ILE A 221 -12.17 12.65 -8.68
CA ILE A 221 -12.48 11.23 -8.85
C ILE A 221 -11.43 10.65 -9.76
N THR A 222 -10.77 9.59 -9.30
CA THR A 222 -9.79 8.86 -10.08
C THR A 222 -10.31 7.45 -10.28
N ILE A 223 -10.42 7.02 -11.54
CA ILE A 223 -10.77 5.64 -11.90
C ILE A 223 -9.57 4.98 -12.54
N ILE A 224 -9.26 3.76 -12.11
CA ILE A 224 -8.15 2.99 -12.62
C ILE A 224 -8.66 1.60 -13.02
N LEU A 225 -8.48 1.27 -14.29
CA LEU A 225 -8.68 -0.07 -14.82
C LEU A 225 -7.34 -0.81 -14.83
N MET A 226 -7.29 -1.98 -14.19
CA MET A 226 -6.10 -2.82 -14.14
C MET A 226 -6.45 -4.26 -14.51
N ILE A 227 -5.61 -4.88 -15.33
CA ILE A 227 -5.57 -6.34 -15.46
C ILE A 227 -4.61 -6.83 -14.40
N ILE A 228 -5.09 -7.69 -13.50
CA ILE A 228 -4.30 -8.19 -12.38
C ILE A 228 -4.25 -9.70 -12.43
N VAL A 229 -3.03 -10.18 -12.61
CA VAL A 229 -2.68 -11.58 -12.43
C VAL A 229 -2.79 -11.87 -10.94
N LYS A 230 -3.67 -12.80 -10.58
CA LYS A 230 -3.79 -13.24 -9.21
C LYS A 230 -2.56 -14.08 -8.90
N TRP A 231 -1.57 -13.47 -8.28
CA TRP A 231 -0.43 -14.21 -7.75
C TRP A 231 -0.95 -15.28 -6.79
N SER A 232 -0.41 -16.49 -6.89
CA SER A 232 -0.77 -17.58 -5.98
C SER A 232 -0.63 -17.10 -4.54
N GLN A 233 -1.63 -17.40 -3.70
CA GLN A 233 -1.62 -17.05 -2.28
C GLN A 233 -0.37 -17.61 -1.57
N ALA A 234 0.18 -18.72 -2.07
CA ALA A 234 1.45 -19.28 -1.62
C ALA A 234 2.65 -18.35 -1.86
N LEU A 235 2.68 -17.62 -2.98
CA LEU A 235 3.75 -16.68 -3.29
C LEU A 235 3.71 -15.48 -2.34
N GLN A 236 2.53 -14.96 -2.01
CA GLN A 236 2.39 -13.87 -1.02
C GLN A 236 2.89 -14.31 0.36
N ILE A 237 2.55 -15.52 0.78
CA ILE A 237 3.03 -16.09 2.05
C ILE A 237 4.55 -16.24 2.02
N LEU A 238 5.13 -16.67 0.90
CA LEU A 238 6.58 -16.82 0.76
C LEU A 238 7.32 -15.47 0.85
N ILE A 239 6.82 -14.43 0.19
CA ILE A 239 7.40 -13.08 0.24
C ILE A 239 7.31 -12.51 1.66
N MET A 240 6.14 -12.62 2.30
CA MET A 240 5.97 -12.17 3.68
C MET A 240 6.85 -12.95 4.65
N GLY A 241 7.00 -14.26 4.45
CA GLY A 241 7.90 -15.11 5.24
C GLY A 241 9.37 -14.72 5.08
N LEU A 242 9.81 -14.46 3.84
CA LEU A 242 11.17 -13.96 3.56
C LEU A 242 11.41 -12.58 4.19
N TYR A 243 10.41 -11.69 4.14
CA TYR A 243 10.51 -10.38 4.77
C TYR A 243 10.70 -10.51 6.29
N VAL A 244 9.84 -11.31 6.96
CA VAL A 244 9.94 -11.52 8.41
C VAL A 244 11.28 -12.16 8.80
N SER A 245 11.77 -13.13 8.03
CA SER A 245 13.06 -13.77 8.33
C SER A 245 14.23 -12.78 8.23
N VAL A 246 14.27 -11.95 7.19
CA VAL A 246 15.29 -10.90 7.02
C VAL A 246 15.24 -9.89 8.16
N VAL A 247 14.04 -9.42 8.51
CA VAL A 247 13.86 -8.46 9.62
C VAL A 247 14.33 -9.06 10.96
N LEU A 248 14.03 -10.33 11.23
CA LEU A 248 14.49 -11.00 12.45
C LEU A 248 16.01 -11.20 12.48
N VAL A 249 16.63 -11.53 11.35
CA VAL A 249 18.09 -11.66 11.25
C VAL A 249 18.76 -10.31 11.49
N ILE A 250 18.29 -9.25 10.84
CA ILE A 250 18.81 -7.89 11.06
C ILE A 250 18.59 -7.45 12.51
N GLY A 251 17.40 -7.69 13.06
CA GLY A 251 17.09 -7.37 14.45
C GLY A 251 17.99 -8.11 15.44
N LYS A 252 18.29 -9.39 15.20
CA LYS A 252 19.21 -10.18 16.02
C LYS A 252 20.65 -9.69 15.89
N PHE A 253 21.07 -9.32 14.68
CA PHE A 253 22.39 -8.75 14.41
C PHE A 253 22.58 -7.42 15.17
N VAL A 254 21.63 -6.48 15.03
CA VAL A 254 21.65 -5.20 15.74
C VAL A 254 21.62 -5.42 17.26
N ARG A 255 20.79 -6.36 17.75
CA ARG A 255 20.77 -6.71 19.18
C ARG A 255 22.12 -7.25 19.69
N GLY A 256 22.85 -7.98 18.86
CA GLY A 256 24.20 -8.47 19.20
C GLY A 256 25.15 -7.34 19.58
N PHE A 257 25.22 -6.28 18.77
CA PHE A 257 26.10 -5.13 19.04
C PHE A 257 25.82 -4.45 20.37
N PHE A 258 24.56 -4.35 20.80
CA PHE A 258 24.22 -3.65 22.03
C PHE A 258 24.19 -4.57 23.27
N SER A 259 23.92 -5.87 23.08
CA SER A 259 23.77 -6.80 24.21
C SER A 259 25.11 -7.33 24.73
N GLU A 260 26.14 -7.45 23.88
CA GLU A 260 27.43 -8.04 24.27
C GLU A 260 28.42 -7.04 24.87
N ILE A 261 28.17 -5.72 24.78
CA ILE A 261 29.07 -4.68 25.32
C ILE A 261 29.34 -4.89 26.81
N SER A 262 28.35 -5.38 27.57
CA SER A 262 28.51 -5.62 29.01
C SER A 262 29.63 -6.60 29.39
N HIS A 263 29.94 -7.58 28.52
CA HIS A 263 30.99 -8.57 28.78
C HIS A 263 32.40 -8.02 28.49
N SER A 264 32.54 -7.06 27.57
CA SER A 264 33.83 -6.46 27.23
C SER A 264 34.24 -5.33 28.20
N ILE A 265 33.32 -4.77 28.98
CA ILE A 265 33.58 -3.66 29.93
C ILE A 265 34.82 -3.93 30.79
N MET A 266 34.98 -5.16 31.32
CA MET A 266 36.11 -5.46 32.21
C MET A 266 37.49 -5.39 31.52
N PHE A 267 37.53 -5.45 30.19
CA PHE A 267 38.76 -5.47 29.39
C PHE A 267 38.97 -4.18 28.60
N GLU A 268 37.91 -3.45 28.26
CA GLU A 268 37.97 -2.20 27.49
C GLU A 268 38.09 -0.95 28.38
N GLU A 269 37.44 -0.94 29.56
CA GLU A 269 37.41 0.23 30.46
C GLU A 269 38.50 0.13 31.55
N LEU A 270 39.77 0.30 31.15
CA LEU A 270 40.94 0.25 32.04
C LEU A 270 41.62 1.63 32.15
N PRO A 271 41.79 2.20 33.37
CA PRO A 271 42.26 3.58 33.54
C PRO A 271 43.74 3.82 33.21
N CYS A 272 44.65 2.87 33.49
CA CYS A 272 46.07 2.95 33.12
C CYS A 272 46.60 1.56 32.74
N VAL A 273 47.04 1.40 31.49
CA VAL A 273 47.46 0.10 30.93
C VAL A 273 48.98 -0.07 30.82
N ASP A 274 49.77 0.91 31.28
CA ASP A 274 51.22 0.96 31.07
C ASP A 274 51.98 -0.26 31.61
N ARG A 275 51.54 -0.81 32.75
CA ARG A 275 52.15 -2.02 33.34
C ARG A 275 51.85 -3.28 32.53
N ILE A 276 50.65 -3.39 31.98
CA ILE A 276 50.24 -4.50 31.12
C ILE A 276 50.99 -4.39 29.79
N LEU A 277 51.08 -3.19 29.23
CA LEU A 277 51.83 -2.92 28.02
C LEU A 277 53.31 -3.29 28.20
N LYS A 278 53.92 -2.87 29.32
CA LYS A 278 55.30 -3.23 29.67
C LYS A 278 55.49 -4.74 29.78
N LEU A 279 54.58 -5.47 30.43
CA LEU A 279 54.64 -6.93 30.51
C LEU A 279 54.59 -7.58 29.12
N CYS A 280 53.73 -7.10 28.22
CA CYS A 280 53.66 -7.58 26.84
C CYS A 280 54.96 -7.27 26.06
N THR A 281 55.55 -6.10 26.27
CA THR A 281 56.85 -5.73 25.66
C THR A 281 58.00 -6.57 26.21
N ASP A 282 58.01 -6.85 27.50
CA ASP A 282 59.02 -7.70 28.15
C ASP A 282 58.93 -9.14 27.61
N ILE A 283 57.72 -9.70 27.44
CA ILE A 283 57.51 -11.00 26.79
C ILE A 283 58.05 -11.00 25.36
N PHE A 284 57.80 -9.93 24.60
CA PHE A 284 58.31 -9.80 23.24
C PHE A 284 59.84 -9.77 23.20
N LEU A 285 60.47 -9.02 24.11
CA LEU A 285 61.93 -8.91 24.21
C LEU A 285 62.58 -10.24 24.63
N VAL A 286 62.00 -10.94 25.61
CA VAL A 286 62.50 -12.25 26.07
C VAL A 286 62.43 -13.30 24.96
N ARG A 287 61.35 -13.27 24.16
CA ARG A 287 61.22 -14.11 22.96
C ARG A 287 62.30 -13.83 21.91
N GLU A 288 62.70 -12.58 21.72
CA GLU A 288 63.82 -12.23 20.81
C GLU A 288 65.18 -12.71 21.34
N THR A 289 65.37 -12.72 22.66
CA THR A 289 66.61 -13.21 23.29
C THR A 289 66.71 -14.75 23.35
N GLY A 290 65.60 -15.46 23.12
CA GLY A 290 65.56 -16.93 23.10
C GLY A 290 65.50 -17.62 24.47
N GLU A 291 65.24 -16.87 25.55
CA GLU A 291 65.09 -17.41 26.91
C GLU A 291 63.65 -17.92 27.16
N LEU A 292 63.38 -19.15 26.72
CA LEU A 292 62.03 -19.73 26.72
C LEU A 292 61.43 -19.99 28.11
N GLU A 293 62.25 -20.34 29.12
CA GLU A 293 61.77 -20.56 30.49
C GLU A 293 61.21 -19.25 31.10
N LEU A 294 61.92 -18.13 30.88
CA LEU A 294 61.47 -16.81 31.34
C LEU A 294 60.24 -16.33 30.57
N GLU A 295 60.14 -16.65 29.28
CA GLU A 295 58.95 -16.36 28.47
C GLU A 295 57.71 -17.06 29.05
N GLU A 296 57.84 -18.34 29.40
CA GLU A 296 56.74 -19.14 29.99
C GLU A 296 56.29 -18.56 31.33
N GLU A 297 57.23 -18.14 32.19
CA GLU A 297 56.91 -17.49 33.46
C GLU A 297 56.16 -16.16 33.25
N LEU A 298 56.64 -15.30 32.35
CA LEU A 298 56.00 -14.01 32.07
C LEU A 298 54.62 -14.19 31.42
N TYR A 299 54.47 -15.17 30.53
CA TYR A 299 53.18 -15.50 29.91
C TYR A 299 52.18 -16.07 30.92
N SER A 300 52.63 -16.92 31.86
CA SER A 300 51.79 -17.44 32.94
C SER A 300 51.22 -16.31 33.82
N LYS A 301 52.03 -15.28 34.08
CA LYS A 301 51.64 -14.08 34.81
C LYS A 301 50.59 -13.26 34.05
N LEU A 302 50.70 -13.16 32.73
CA LEU A 302 49.70 -12.52 31.87
C LEU A 302 48.36 -13.27 31.91
N ILE A 303 48.37 -14.60 31.75
CA ILE A 303 47.16 -15.43 31.83
C ILE A 303 46.49 -15.31 33.20
N PHE A 304 47.27 -15.32 34.29
CA PHE A 304 46.74 -15.16 35.64
C PHE A 304 46.03 -13.81 35.82
N LEU A 305 46.60 -12.74 35.27
CA LEU A 305 46.01 -11.41 35.29
C LEU A 305 44.65 -11.35 34.56
N TYR A 306 44.55 -11.96 33.37
CA TYR A 306 43.31 -12.03 32.61
C TYR A 306 42.26 -12.99 33.22
N ARG A 307 42.67 -13.90 34.11
CA ARG A 307 41.78 -14.83 34.81
C ARG A 307 41.10 -14.24 36.04
N SER A 308 41.65 -13.17 36.62
CA SER A 308 41.09 -12.52 37.83
C SER A 308 40.86 -11.02 37.62
N PRO A 309 39.59 -10.57 37.47
CA PRO A 309 39.28 -9.16 37.25
C PRO A 309 39.70 -8.28 38.44
N GLU A 310 39.71 -8.84 39.66
CA GLU A 310 40.16 -8.15 40.86
C GLU A 310 41.66 -7.81 40.80
N THR A 311 42.48 -8.71 40.25
CA THR A 311 43.90 -8.46 40.06
C THR A 311 44.14 -7.47 38.93
N MET A 312 43.36 -7.55 37.85
CA MET A 312 43.41 -6.63 36.71
C MET A 312 43.15 -5.18 37.17
N ILE A 313 42.09 -4.95 37.95
CA ILE A 313 41.77 -3.61 38.50
C ILE A 313 42.88 -3.08 39.41
N LYS A 314 43.47 -3.93 40.26
CA LYS A 314 44.59 -3.52 41.13
C LYS A 314 45.82 -3.13 40.30
N TRP A 315 46.06 -3.82 39.18
CA TRP A 315 47.22 -3.58 38.33
C TRP A 315 47.09 -2.35 37.46
N THR A 316 45.87 -2.01 37.03
CA THR A 316 45.57 -0.87 36.16
C THR A 316 45.19 0.41 36.92
N ARG A 317 45.18 0.37 38.27
CA ARG A 317 44.92 1.55 39.11
C ARG A 317 46.02 2.60 38.94
N ASP A 318 45.61 3.86 38.83
CA ASP A 318 46.51 5.00 38.72
C ASP A 318 47.24 5.26 40.05
N ASN A 319 48.58 5.26 40.01
CA ASN A 319 49.42 5.49 41.19
C ASN A 319 49.45 6.97 41.61
N ASN A 320 49.14 7.89 40.69
CA ASN A 320 49.19 9.33 40.96
C ASN A 320 48.03 9.83 41.84
N ALA A 321 47.00 9.01 42.07
CA ALA A 321 45.87 9.35 42.93
C ALA A 321 46.16 9.18 44.44
N GLN A 322 47.27 8.53 44.83
CA GLN A 322 47.64 8.38 46.25
C GLN A 322 48.51 9.55 46.78
N ASP A 323 49.11 10.36 45.92
CA ASP A 323 50.02 11.45 46.31
C ASP A 323 49.37 12.86 46.32
N GLN A 324 48.05 12.96 46.12
CA GLN A 324 47.31 14.24 46.15
C GLN A 324 46.40 14.45 47.37
N ASN A 325 46.74 13.87 48.53
CA ASN A 325 46.17 14.37 49.78
C ASN A 325 47.20 14.48 50.92
N PRO A 326 48.01 15.56 50.96
CA PRO A 326 48.65 15.99 52.19
C PRO A 326 47.71 16.94 52.94
N GLY A 327 46.89 16.39 53.83
CA GLY A 327 46.28 17.08 54.97
C GLY A 327 45.16 18.09 54.68
N ILE A 328 43.92 17.68 54.96
CA ILE A 328 43.11 18.16 56.11
C ILE A 328 42.33 16.95 56.65
#